data_AF-A0A444IQM3-F1
#
_entry.id   AF-A0A444IQM3-F1
#
_cell.length_a   1.000
_cell.length_b   1.000
_cell.length_c   1.000
_cell.angle_alpha   90.00
_cell.angle_beta   90.00
_cell.angle_gamma   90.00
#
_symmetry.space_group_name_H-M   'P 1'
#
loop_
_entity.id
_entity.type
_entity.pdbx_description
1 polymer ?
#
loop_
_entity_poly.entity_id
_entity_poly.type
_entity_poly.pdbx_seq_one_letter_code
_entity_poly.pdbx_strand_id
1 'polypeptide(L)' 'MTETLTATLKDLVGGYFIVEPDPAKAAEALLAVIDERRAGLGL' A
#
# COMPACT_ATOMS: atom_id res chain seq x y z
N MET A 1 -14.81 -2.74 10.18
CA MET A 1 -14.90 -3.03 8.72
C MET A 1 -13.71 -2.49 7.94
N THR A 2 -13.07 -1.40 8.39
CA THR A 2 -11.88 -0.81 7.74
C THR A 2 -10.63 -1.70 7.85
N GLU A 3 -10.37 -2.32 9.02
CA GLU A 3 -9.18 -3.15 9.25
C GLU A 3 -9.10 -4.39 8.35
N THR A 4 -10.24 -5.01 8.03
CA THR A 4 -10.29 -6.22 7.19
C THR A 4 -9.84 -5.94 5.75
N LEU A 5 -10.07 -4.73 5.24
CA LEU A 5 -9.73 -4.33 3.87
C LEU A 5 -8.29 -3.81 3.74
N THR A 6 -7.70 -3.29 4.81
CA THR A 6 -6.37 -2.65 4.74
C THR A 6 -5.24 -3.55 5.25
N ALA A 7 -5.48 -4.43 6.22
CA ALA A 7 -4.43 -5.32 6.76
C ALA A 7 -4.56 -6.77 6.24
N THR A 8 -5.75 -7.35 6.27
CA THR A 8 -5.94 -8.79 5.97
C THR A 8 -5.65 -9.13 4.51
N LEU A 9 -5.90 -8.22 3.57
CA LEU A 9 -5.61 -8.45 2.14
C LEU A 9 -4.11 -8.46 1.82
N LYS A 10 -3.27 -7.67 2.53
CA LYS A 10 -1.82 -7.63 2.28
C LYS A 10 -1.22 -9.02 2.47
N ASP A 11 -1.65 -9.71 3.52
CA ASP A 11 -1.16 -11.05 3.86
C ASP A 11 -1.80 -12.16 3.01
N LEU A 12 -3.02 -11.95 2.50
CA LEU A 12 -3.76 -12.98 1.76
C LEU A 12 -3.47 -12.99 0.25
N VAL A 13 -3.29 -11.82 -0.37
CA VAL A 13 -3.12 -11.68 -1.83
C VAL A 13 -1.91 -10.83 -2.23
N GLY A 14 -1.12 -10.37 -1.26
CA GLY A 14 0.06 -9.54 -1.51
C GLY A 14 -0.26 -8.10 -1.92
N GLY A 15 -1.51 -7.64 -1.77
CA GLY A 15 -1.97 -6.29 -2.10
C GLY A 15 -3.00 -5.78 -1.11
N TYR A 16 -3.14 -4.46 -0.97
CA TYR A 16 -4.09 -3.83 -0.03
C TYR A 16 -4.59 -2.50 -0.58
N PHE A 17 -5.72 -2.01 -0.03
CA PHE A 17 -6.27 -0.71 -0.40
C PHE A 17 -5.68 0.41 0.47
N ILE A 18 -5.33 1.54 -0.15
CA ILE A 18 -4.97 2.79 0.52
C ILE A 18 -6.19 3.71 0.42
N VAL A 19 -6.77 4.08 1.57
CA VAL A 19 -7.86 5.05 1.64
C VAL A 19 -7.28 6.34 2.20
N GLU A 20 -7.00 7.29 1.31
CA GLU A 20 -6.43 8.59 1.66
C GLU A 20 -7.20 9.67 0.88
N PRO A 21 -7.99 10.51 1.57
CA PRO A 21 -8.80 11.56 0.93
C PRO A 21 -7.97 12.73 0.40
N ASP A 22 -6.74 12.94 0.90
CA ASP A 22 -5.84 13.95 0.38
C ASP A 22 -5.05 13.41 -0.83
N PRO A 23 -5.23 13.96 -2.03
CA PRO A 23 -4.58 13.44 -3.23
C PRO A 23 -3.05 13.54 -3.18
N ALA A 24 -2.48 14.53 -2.48
CA ALA A 24 -1.03 14.66 -2.36
C ALA A 24 -0.46 13.52 -1.49
N LYS A 25 -1.10 13.26 -0.36
CA LYS A 25 -0.71 12.15 0.53
C LYS A 25 -0.94 10.79 -0.11
N ALA A 26 -1.99 10.64 -0.91
CA ALA A 26 -2.23 9.42 -1.67
C ALA A 26 -1.09 9.15 -2.67
N ALA A 27 -0.61 10.18 -3.37
CA ALA A 27 0.51 10.05 -4.28
C ALA A 27 1.81 9.66 -3.56
N GLU A 28 2.10 10.29 -2.42
CA GLU A 28 3.26 9.93 -1.58
C GLU A 28 3.19 8.48 -1.09
N ALA A 29 2.02 8.04 -0.63
CA ALA A 29 1.80 6.68 -0.18
C ALA A 29 1.99 5.66 -1.31
N LEU A 30 1.53 5.96 -2.53
CA LEU A 30 1.73 5.09 -3.70
C LEU A 30 3.21 4.95 -4.07
N LEU A 31 3.97 6.06 -4.05
CA LEU A 31 5.41 6.03 -4.32
C LEU A 31 6.17 5.21 -3.27
N ALA A 32 5.85 5.39 -1.99
CA ALA A 32 6.44 4.63 -0.91
C ALA A 32 6.22 3.11 -1.06
N VAL A 33 5.02 2.69 -1.50
CA VAL A 33 4.72 1.28 -1.78
C VAL A 33 5.53 0.75 -2.97
N ILE A 34 5.70 1.54 -4.03
CA ILE A 34 6.54 1.15 -5.17
C ILE A 34 7.98 0.92 -4.73
N ASP A 35 8.53 1.83 -3.93
CA ASP A 35 9.91 1.72 -3.42
C ASP A 35 10.08 0.51 -2.49
N GLU A 36 9.12 0.22 -1.61
CA GLU A 36 9.10 -0.99 -0.78
C GLU A 36 9.20 -2.27 -1.65
N ARG A 37 8.49 -2.33 -2.78
CA ARG A 37 8.54 -3.46 -3.71
C ARG A 37 9.86 -3.54 -4.47
N ARG A 38 10.42 -2.41 -4.88
CA ARG A 38 11.72 -2.36 -5.56
C ARG A 38 12.84 -2.87 -4.64
N ALA A 39 12.86 -2.40 -3.40
CA ALA A 39 13.82 -2.86 -2.39
C ALA A 39 13.69 -4.37 -2.14
N GLY A 40 12.46 -4.90 -2.09
CA GLY A 40 12.21 -6.33 -1.96
C GLY A 40 12.71 -7.18 -3.13
N LEU A 41 12.96 -6.57 -4.29
CA LEU A 41 13.56 -7.21 -5.47
C LEU A 41 15.07 -6.93 -5.60
N GLY A 42 15.68 -6.19 -4.67
CA GLY A 42 17.08 -5.80 -4.70
C GLY A 42 17.42 -4.68 -5.70
N LEU A 43 16.45 -3.82 -6.00
CA LEU A 43 16.56 -2.67 -6.91
C LEU A 43 16.66 -1.32 -6.19
#